data_AF-A0A4P6K2K0-F1
#
_entry.id   AF-A0A4P6K2K0-F1
#
_cell.length_a   1.000
_cell.length_b   1.000
_cell.length_c   1.000
_cell.angle_alpha   90.00
_cell.angle_beta   90.00
_cell.angle_gamma   90.00
#
_symmetry.space_group_name_H-M   'P 1'
#
loop_
_entity.id
_entity.type
_entity.pdbx_description
1 polymer ?
#
loop_
_entity_poly.entity_id
_entity_poly.type
_entity_poly.pdbx_seq_one_letter_code
_entity_poly.pdbx_strand_id
1 'polypeptide(L)'
;MIRRVLAIFLLILAACIVIAVPLLILTPAGNQILSTLHLTEPTPTPALLKPMPTPTPAPILTVKGPLPSVQASAAYLLDMDTQHVLDDDNGEQPLPMASTTKIMTALVAIQTGNLEQLIPVKQDAYNRVHIDGGSSANLRVGDKIPLKELLYGLLLPSGDDAAVAIADELGEGSQETFVQRMNLFAYRLHLFQTHYTNVDGLTLEDNAPHYTTAADLARLAQYAMSIPLFAQIVHTPKYYLPATASHLAYTWLTTNNLLTTYDGMLGIKTGHTYAAGYCLVFAAERNKHHLIGVILNSPSEVQRDHDVAKMLNWGFSLPLLPSSS
;
A
#
# COMPACT_ATOMS: atom_id res chain seq x y z
N MET A 1 37.72 6.98 30.07
CA MET A 1 37.19 8.16 30.80
C MET A 1 35.69 8.05 31.09
N ILE A 2 34.85 7.73 30.10
CA ILE A 2 33.36 7.73 30.19
C ILE A 2 32.79 6.84 31.31
N ARG A 3 33.29 5.62 31.51
CA ARG A 3 32.76 4.69 32.55
C ARG A 3 32.95 5.20 33.99
N ARG A 4 34.03 5.95 34.25
CA ARG A 4 34.30 6.53 35.59
C ARG A 4 33.40 7.74 35.87
N VAL A 5 33.12 8.55 34.85
CA VAL A 5 32.18 9.69 34.95
C VAL A 5 30.76 9.20 35.23
N LEU A 6 30.31 8.14 34.54
CA LEU A 6 28.99 7.57 34.76
C LEU A 6 28.83 6.98 36.17
N ALA A 7 29.85 6.28 36.68
CA ALA A 7 29.81 5.72 38.03
C ALA A 7 29.76 6.80 39.12
N ILE A 8 30.52 7.89 38.96
CA ILE A 8 30.48 9.03 39.89
C ILE A 8 29.10 9.72 39.84
N PHE A 9 28.53 9.90 38.64
CA PHE A 9 27.20 10.48 38.48
C PHE A 9 26.12 9.63 39.16
N LEU A 10 26.15 8.30 38.99
CA LEU A 10 25.20 7.39 39.63
C LEU A 10 25.34 7.38 41.16
N LEU A 11 26.56 7.47 41.70
CA LEU A 11 26.81 7.57 43.14
C LEU A 11 26.28 8.89 43.72
N ILE A 12 26.47 10.02 43.01
CA ILE A 12 25.92 11.31 43.41
C ILE A 12 24.40 11.27 43.38
N LEU A 13 23.79 10.69 42.33
CA LEU A 13 22.34 10.55 42.22
C LEU A 13 21.77 9.69 43.36
N ALA A 14 22.40 8.57 43.68
CA ALA A 14 21.99 7.72 44.80
C ALA A 14 22.08 8.45 46.14
N ALA A 15 23.16 9.19 46.39
CA ALA A 15 23.30 10.01 47.59
C ALA A 15 22.25 11.13 47.66
N CYS A 16 21.94 11.78 46.53
CA CYS A 16 20.87 12.78 46.45
C CYS A 16 19.51 12.18 46.79
N ILE A 17 19.18 10.97 46.33
CA ILE A 17 17.91 10.31 46.65
C ILE A 17 17.83 9.98 48.14
N VAL A 18 18.89 9.42 48.73
CA VAL A 18 18.92 9.05 50.16
C VAL A 18 18.78 10.27 51.08
N ILE A 19 19.23 11.45 50.66
CA ILE A 19 19.14 12.69 51.45
C ILE A 19 17.84 13.45 51.18
N ALA A 20 17.42 13.57 49.91
CA ALA A 20 16.27 14.37 49.54
C ALA A 20 14.94 13.73 49.97
N VAL A 21 14.84 12.40 49.93
CA VAL A 21 13.59 11.69 50.27
C VAL A 21 13.19 11.86 51.75
N PRO A 22 14.09 11.70 52.75
CA PRO A 22 13.77 12.00 54.14
C PRO A 22 13.43 13.48 54.39
N LEU A 23 14.11 14.40 53.71
CA LEU A 23 13.87 15.85 53.82
C LEU A 23 12.50 16.26 53.27
N LEU A 24 11.99 15.58 52.24
CA LEU A 24 10.62 15.75 51.78
C LEU A 24 9.60 15.24 52.81
N ILE A 25 9.87 14.14 53.49
CA ILE A 25 8.92 13.58 54.49
C ILE A 25 8.84 14.45 55.76
N LEU A 26 9.93 15.14 56.12
CA LEU A 26 10.05 15.91 57.37
C LEU A 26 9.66 17.39 57.25
N THR A 27 9.33 17.88 56.05
CA THR A 27 8.96 19.29 55.84
C THR A 27 7.45 19.44 55.57
N PRO A 28 6.82 20.54 56.05
CA PRO A 28 5.41 20.81 55.76
C PRO A 28 5.08 20.84 54.27
N ALA A 29 6.02 21.35 53.44
CA ALA A 29 5.89 21.40 51.99
C ALA A 29 5.93 20.01 51.35
N GLY A 30 6.81 19.11 51.80
CA GLY A 30 6.84 17.76 51.26
C GLY A 30 5.69 16.90 51.75
N ASN A 31 5.15 17.15 52.96
CA ASN A 31 3.92 16.52 53.42
C ASN A 31 2.69 16.94 52.57
N GLN A 32 2.66 18.18 52.06
CA GLN A 32 1.65 18.61 51.08
C GLN A 32 1.79 17.89 49.73
N ILE A 33 3.01 17.70 49.22
CA ILE A 33 3.26 16.94 47.99
C ILE A 33 2.89 15.45 48.16
N LEU A 34 3.21 14.85 49.32
CA LEU A 34 2.79 13.48 49.64
C LEU A 34 1.26 13.36 49.79
N SER A 35 0.58 14.40 50.31
CA SER A 35 -0.89 14.38 50.40
C SER A 35 -1.60 14.48 49.05
N THR A 36 -0.97 15.11 48.04
CA THR A 36 -1.44 15.13 46.65
C THR A 36 -1.11 13.83 45.88
N LEU A 37 -0.16 13.05 46.37
CA LEU A 37 0.15 11.70 45.91
C LEU A 37 -0.73 10.71 46.70
N HIS A 38 -2.04 10.70 46.42
CA HIS A 38 -2.97 9.72 46.99
C HIS A 38 -2.45 8.28 46.76
N LEU A 39 -1.82 7.73 47.81
CA LEU A 39 -1.70 6.30 48.00
C LEU A 39 -3.06 5.82 48.52
N THR A 40 -3.86 5.34 47.57
CA THR A 40 -4.84 4.26 47.71
C THR A 40 -5.96 4.46 48.73
N GLU A 41 -7.10 4.98 48.26
CA GLU A 41 -8.36 4.29 48.57
C GLU A 41 -8.23 2.83 48.09
N PRO A 42 -8.83 1.83 48.78
CA PRO A 42 -8.86 0.48 48.25
C PRO A 42 -9.58 0.54 46.89
N THR A 43 -8.83 0.26 45.82
CA THR A 43 -9.38 0.07 44.48
C THR A 43 -10.60 -0.84 44.61
N PRO A 44 -11.79 -0.46 44.12
CA PRO A 44 -12.91 -1.40 44.08
C PRO A 44 -12.39 -2.67 43.42
N THR A 45 -12.57 -3.82 44.07
CA THR A 45 -12.24 -5.12 43.47
C THR A 45 -12.76 -5.10 42.04
N PRO A 46 -11.90 -5.30 41.02
CA PRO A 46 -12.37 -5.28 39.64
C PRO A 46 -13.53 -6.27 39.57
N ALA A 47 -14.72 -5.77 39.22
CA ALA A 47 -15.83 -6.65 38.92
C ALA A 47 -15.30 -7.64 37.88
N LEU A 48 -15.45 -8.94 38.14
CA LEU A 48 -15.01 -9.97 37.22
C LEU A 48 -15.61 -9.60 35.86
N LEU A 49 -14.78 -9.16 34.91
CA LEU A 49 -15.25 -8.83 33.57
C LEU A 49 -15.97 -10.08 33.09
N LYS A 50 -17.28 -9.97 32.84
CA LYS A 50 -17.98 -11.06 32.16
C LYS A 50 -17.17 -11.34 30.90
N PRO A 51 -16.73 -12.59 30.66
CA PRO A 51 -15.99 -12.89 29.45
C PRO A 51 -16.83 -12.36 28.30
N MET A 52 -16.25 -11.43 27.54
CA MET A 52 -16.89 -10.91 26.33
C MET A 52 -17.24 -12.15 25.50
N PRO A 53 -18.48 -12.28 25.00
CA PRO A 53 -18.85 -13.45 24.21
C PRO A 53 -17.78 -13.61 23.12
N THR A 54 -17.16 -14.78 23.07
CA THR A 54 -16.18 -15.10 22.03
C THR A 54 -16.88 -14.85 20.70
N PRO A 55 -16.37 -13.95 19.84
CA PRO A 55 -17.01 -13.69 18.57
C PRO A 55 -17.12 -15.01 17.82
N THR A 56 -18.33 -15.34 17.37
CA THR A 56 -18.53 -16.53 16.54
C THR A 56 -17.67 -16.36 15.29
N PRO A 57 -16.79 -17.32 14.97
CA PRO A 57 -15.91 -17.17 13.81
C PRO A 57 -16.75 -17.00 12.55
N ALA A 58 -16.42 -15.98 11.75
CA ALA A 58 -17.07 -15.76 10.48
C ALA A 58 -16.75 -16.92 9.51
N PRO A 59 -17.70 -17.35 8.67
CA PRO A 59 -17.40 -18.34 7.65
C PRO A 59 -16.36 -17.79 6.66
N ILE A 60 -15.46 -18.66 6.21
CA ILE A 60 -14.39 -18.34 5.25
C ILE A 60 -14.58 -19.16 3.98
N LEU A 61 -14.11 -18.64 2.84
CA LEU A 61 -13.98 -19.44 1.62
C LEU A 61 -12.97 -20.56 1.89
N THR A 62 -13.40 -21.81 1.76
CA THR A 62 -12.56 -22.97 2.06
C THR A 62 -12.11 -23.64 0.78
N VAL A 63 -10.79 -23.70 0.58
CA VAL A 63 -10.16 -24.36 -0.58
C VAL A 63 -10.62 -25.82 -0.70
N LYS A 64 -11.18 -26.17 -1.87
CA LYS A 64 -11.57 -27.54 -2.23
C LYS A 64 -11.20 -27.83 -3.68
N GLY A 65 -10.74 -29.06 -3.91
CA GLY A 65 -10.35 -29.51 -5.25
C GLY A 65 -8.96 -29.00 -5.66
N PRO A 66 -8.57 -29.23 -6.93
CA PRO A 66 -7.28 -28.78 -7.43
C PRO A 66 -7.23 -27.25 -7.58
N LEU A 67 -6.06 -26.67 -7.32
CA LEU A 67 -5.78 -25.26 -7.58
C LEU A 67 -5.80 -24.97 -9.09
N PRO A 68 -6.20 -23.77 -9.52
CA PRO A 68 -6.19 -23.39 -10.92
C PRO A 68 -4.76 -23.23 -11.43
N SER A 69 -4.32 -24.08 -12.35
CA SER A 69 -3.02 -23.86 -13.02
C SER A 69 -3.02 -22.58 -13.86
N VAL A 70 -2.01 -21.73 -13.68
CA VAL A 70 -1.75 -20.51 -14.46
C VAL A 70 -0.44 -20.64 -15.25
N GLN A 71 -0.19 -19.73 -16.19
CA GLN A 71 1.08 -19.68 -16.95
C GLN A 71 2.03 -18.59 -16.47
N ALA A 72 1.60 -17.78 -15.51
CA ALA A 72 2.43 -16.79 -14.85
C ALA A 72 3.54 -17.45 -14.01
N SER A 73 4.67 -16.76 -13.82
CA SER A 73 5.72 -17.27 -12.92
C SER A 73 5.30 -17.24 -11.45
N ALA A 74 4.46 -16.28 -11.05
CA ALA A 74 3.86 -16.26 -9.74
C ALA A 74 2.41 -15.76 -9.79
N ALA A 75 1.56 -16.33 -8.94
CA ALA A 75 0.18 -15.94 -8.76
C ALA A 75 -0.25 -16.06 -7.29
N TYR A 76 -1.18 -15.21 -6.88
CA TYR A 76 -1.70 -15.19 -5.52
C TYR A 76 -3.16 -14.80 -5.52
N LEU A 77 -3.99 -15.46 -4.71
CA LEU A 77 -5.41 -15.14 -4.54
C LEU A 77 -5.78 -15.17 -3.06
N LEU A 78 -6.45 -14.11 -2.62
CA LEU A 78 -6.85 -13.88 -1.25
C LEU A 78 -8.33 -13.51 -1.20
N ASP A 79 -9.03 -14.06 -0.21
CA ASP A 79 -10.30 -13.53 0.26
C ASP A 79 -10.03 -12.17 0.91
N MET A 80 -10.47 -11.10 0.24
CA MET A 80 -10.19 -9.73 0.65
C MET A 80 -10.92 -9.37 1.96
N ASP A 81 -12.03 -10.03 2.26
CA ASP A 81 -12.84 -9.77 3.45
C ASP A 81 -12.21 -10.39 4.70
N THR A 82 -11.60 -11.58 4.56
CA THR A 82 -11.10 -12.37 5.70
C THR A 82 -9.57 -12.48 5.77
N GLN A 83 -8.86 -12.02 4.74
CA GLN A 83 -7.41 -12.23 4.55
C GLN A 83 -7.02 -13.70 4.40
N HIS A 84 -7.98 -14.60 4.16
CA HIS A 84 -7.66 -16.00 3.95
C HIS A 84 -7.04 -16.22 2.57
N VAL A 85 -5.87 -16.86 2.53
CA VAL A 85 -5.18 -17.22 1.30
C VAL A 85 -5.92 -18.39 0.65
N LEU A 86 -6.32 -18.21 -0.60
CA LEU A 86 -7.03 -19.22 -1.38
C LEU A 86 -6.09 -19.95 -2.34
N ASP A 87 -5.19 -19.21 -2.98
CA ASP A 87 -4.21 -19.75 -3.92
C ASP A 87 -2.86 -19.04 -3.73
N ASP A 88 -1.79 -19.82 -3.76
CA ASP A 88 -0.41 -19.37 -3.59
C ASP A 88 0.49 -20.20 -4.52
N ASP A 89 0.77 -19.65 -5.70
CA ASP A 89 1.69 -20.22 -6.69
C ASP A 89 2.94 -19.32 -6.75
N ASN A 90 4.00 -19.73 -6.06
CA ASN A 90 5.23 -18.95 -5.90
C ASN A 90 5.00 -17.53 -5.35
N GLY A 91 4.02 -17.36 -4.45
CA GLY A 91 3.57 -16.06 -3.98
C GLY A 91 4.63 -15.24 -3.27
N GLU A 92 5.65 -15.89 -2.70
CA GLU A 92 6.78 -15.26 -2.00
C GLU A 92 8.05 -15.14 -2.88
N GLN A 93 7.97 -15.43 -4.19
CA GLN A 93 9.09 -15.28 -5.12
C GLN A 93 9.31 -13.80 -5.50
N PRO A 94 10.51 -13.23 -5.29
CA PRO A 94 10.81 -11.87 -5.71
C PRO A 94 10.84 -11.73 -7.23
N LEU A 95 10.01 -10.84 -7.77
CA LEU A 95 9.88 -10.59 -9.21
C LEU A 95 9.78 -9.08 -9.50
N PRO A 96 10.17 -8.63 -10.71
CA PRO A 96 9.87 -7.28 -11.17
C PRO A 96 8.34 -7.08 -11.31
N MET A 97 7.86 -5.91 -10.91
CA MET A 97 6.42 -5.64 -10.81
C MET A 97 5.89 -4.67 -11.87
N ALA A 98 6.79 -4.05 -12.64
CA ALA A 98 6.46 -3.01 -13.62
C ALA A 98 5.50 -1.96 -13.00
N SER A 99 4.55 -1.44 -13.78
CA SER A 99 3.66 -0.36 -13.33
C SER A 99 2.70 -0.69 -12.18
N THR A 100 2.66 -1.91 -11.65
CA THR A 100 1.93 -2.15 -10.39
C THR A 100 2.58 -1.39 -9.23
N THR A 101 3.85 -0.96 -9.36
CA THR A 101 4.53 0.02 -8.49
C THR A 101 3.68 1.25 -8.19
N LYS A 102 2.89 1.72 -9.18
CA LYS A 102 2.07 2.92 -9.07
C LYS A 102 0.95 2.81 -8.02
N ILE A 103 0.63 1.61 -7.54
CA ILE A 103 -0.24 1.40 -6.37
C ILE A 103 0.39 2.06 -5.14
N MET A 104 1.68 1.84 -4.89
CA MET A 104 2.39 2.46 -3.77
C MET A 104 2.53 3.97 -3.98
N THR A 105 2.82 4.42 -5.20
CA THR A 105 2.89 5.86 -5.53
C THR A 105 1.58 6.57 -5.22
N ALA A 106 0.46 6.01 -5.67
CA ALA A 106 -0.87 6.54 -5.37
C ALA A 106 -1.15 6.51 -3.86
N LEU A 107 -0.79 5.42 -3.18
CA LEU A 107 -1.00 5.29 -1.75
C LEU A 107 -0.27 6.37 -0.95
N VAL A 108 1.03 6.55 -1.19
CA VAL A 108 1.83 7.60 -0.53
C VAL A 108 1.26 8.99 -0.84
N ALA A 109 0.85 9.23 -2.09
CA ALA A 109 0.29 10.51 -2.50
C ALA A 109 -1.04 10.83 -1.81
N ILE A 110 -1.95 9.87 -1.71
CA ILE A 110 -3.24 10.04 -1.02
C ILE A 110 -3.03 10.28 0.49
N GLN A 111 -2.03 9.63 1.08
CA GLN A 111 -1.80 9.68 2.53
C GLN A 111 -0.99 10.90 2.99
N THR A 112 -0.16 11.47 2.12
CA THR A 112 0.75 12.57 2.51
C THR A 112 0.46 13.88 1.79
N GLY A 113 -0.23 13.86 0.65
CA GLY A 113 -0.52 15.04 -0.16
C GLY A 113 -1.82 15.76 0.20
N ASN A 114 -1.89 17.05 -0.15
CA ASN A 114 -3.16 17.75 -0.22
C ASN A 114 -3.78 17.48 -1.60
N LEU A 115 -4.93 16.80 -1.62
CA LEU A 115 -5.61 16.37 -2.86
C LEU A 115 -5.98 17.51 -3.80
N GLU A 116 -6.17 18.72 -3.28
CA GLU A 116 -6.53 19.92 -4.06
C GLU A 116 -5.32 20.73 -4.50
N GLN A 117 -4.10 20.37 -4.05
CA GLN A 117 -2.90 21.10 -4.45
C GLN A 117 -2.58 20.86 -5.93
N LEU A 118 -2.14 21.91 -6.60
CA LEU A 118 -1.76 21.84 -8.01
C LEU A 118 -0.35 21.26 -8.15
N ILE A 119 -0.25 20.12 -8.84
CA ILE A 119 1.00 19.45 -9.14
C ILE A 119 1.55 19.97 -10.47
N PRO A 120 2.73 20.63 -10.49
CA PRO A 120 3.34 21.13 -11.71
C PRO A 120 4.00 19.99 -12.51
N VAL A 121 3.70 19.91 -13.80
CA VAL A 121 4.37 19.01 -14.74
C VAL A 121 5.64 19.68 -15.26
N LYS A 122 6.79 19.07 -14.96
CA LYS A 122 8.13 19.57 -15.32
C LYS A 122 8.74 18.75 -16.46
N GLN A 123 9.94 19.16 -16.90
CA GLN A 123 10.61 18.57 -18.06
C GLN A 123 11.05 17.12 -17.86
N ASP A 124 11.40 16.74 -16.63
CA ASP A 124 11.68 15.36 -16.21
C ASP A 124 10.50 14.41 -16.43
N ALA A 125 9.28 14.82 -16.07
CA ALA A 125 8.06 14.04 -16.35
C ALA A 125 7.89 13.75 -17.85
N TYR A 126 8.15 14.76 -18.70
CA TYR A 126 8.16 14.58 -20.16
C TYR A 126 9.27 13.65 -20.63
N ASN A 127 10.48 13.83 -20.11
CA ASN A 127 11.64 13.02 -20.48
C ASN A 127 11.44 11.55 -20.10
N ARG A 128 10.80 11.27 -18.96
CA ARG A 128 10.48 9.92 -18.52
C ARG A 128 9.69 9.12 -19.55
N VAL A 129 8.79 9.78 -20.27
CA VAL A 129 8.02 9.16 -21.35
C VAL A 129 8.85 9.11 -22.64
N HIS A 130 9.36 10.26 -23.08
CA HIS A 130 9.86 10.40 -24.46
C HIS A 130 11.33 10.03 -24.66
N ILE A 131 12.10 9.94 -23.57
CA ILE A 131 13.51 9.54 -23.58
C ILE A 131 13.65 8.14 -23.01
N ASP A 132 13.03 7.86 -21.86
CA ASP A 132 13.18 6.56 -21.18
C ASP A 132 12.18 5.49 -21.67
N GLY A 133 11.16 5.87 -22.45
CA GLY A 133 10.17 4.95 -23.00
C GLY A 133 9.04 4.56 -22.04
N GLY A 134 8.75 5.41 -21.05
CA GLY A 134 7.67 5.20 -20.09
C GLY A 134 6.25 5.31 -20.66
N SER A 135 5.27 4.73 -19.96
CA SER A 135 3.84 4.94 -20.25
C SER A 135 3.43 6.39 -19.98
N SER A 136 2.39 6.90 -20.63
CA SER A 136 2.06 8.33 -20.58
C SER A 136 0.59 8.61 -20.34
N ALA A 137 0.33 9.61 -19.49
CA ALA A 137 -0.95 10.30 -19.36
C ALA A 137 -1.09 11.47 -20.36
N ASN A 138 -0.13 11.61 -21.29
CA ASN A 138 0.00 12.67 -22.29
C ASN A 138 0.12 14.08 -21.69
N LEU A 139 0.70 14.19 -20.49
CA LEU A 139 0.80 15.47 -19.78
C LEU A 139 1.72 16.45 -20.52
N ARG A 140 1.48 17.75 -20.36
CA ARG A 140 2.31 18.80 -20.95
C ARG A 140 3.12 19.54 -19.91
N VAL A 141 4.38 19.80 -20.23
CA VAL A 141 5.26 20.65 -19.42
C VAL A 141 4.59 22.02 -19.22
N GLY A 142 4.51 22.46 -17.97
CA GLY A 142 3.87 23.71 -17.58
C GLY A 142 2.45 23.55 -17.06
N ASP A 143 1.80 22.40 -17.29
CA ASP A 143 0.51 22.10 -16.67
C ASP A 143 0.62 22.07 -15.14
N LYS A 144 -0.48 22.45 -14.50
CA LYS A 144 -0.67 22.41 -13.05
C LYS A 144 -2.01 21.76 -12.77
N ILE A 145 -1.98 20.50 -12.38
CA ILE A 145 -3.17 19.63 -12.26
C ILE A 145 -3.41 19.30 -10.78
N PRO A 146 -4.64 19.40 -10.25
CA PRO A 146 -4.91 18.99 -8.86
C PRO A 146 -4.47 17.54 -8.61
N LEU A 147 -3.85 17.27 -7.47
CA LEU A 147 -3.32 15.93 -7.16
C LEU A 147 -4.37 14.82 -7.32
N LYS A 148 -5.59 15.05 -6.84
CA LYS A 148 -6.72 14.12 -6.99
C LYS A 148 -6.98 13.73 -8.45
N GLU A 149 -6.94 14.70 -9.35
CA GLU A 149 -7.16 14.52 -10.77
C GLU A 149 -5.98 13.79 -11.40
N LEU A 150 -4.75 14.15 -11.02
CA LEU A 150 -3.53 13.53 -11.52
C LEU A 150 -3.41 12.05 -11.12
N LEU A 151 -4.00 11.63 -10.00
CA LEU A 151 -4.09 10.21 -9.62
C LEU A 151 -4.87 9.37 -10.65
N TYR A 152 -5.83 9.95 -11.38
CA TYR A 152 -6.47 9.25 -12.51
C TYR A 152 -5.48 9.08 -13.67
N GLY A 153 -4.68 10.10 -13.99
CA GLY A 153 -3.60 10.00 -14.99
C GLY A 153 -2.51 9.00 -14.59
N LEU A 154 -2.26 8.83 -13.29
CA LEU A 154 -1.35 7.81 -12.76
C LEU A 154 -1.90 6.39 -12.94
N LEU A 155 -3.15 6.15 -12.55
CA LEU A 155 -3.67 4.79 -12.36
C LEU A 155 -4.40 4.23 -13.59
N LEU A 156 -5.08 5.06 -14.39
CA LEU A 156 -5.83 4.58 -15.56
C LEU A 156 -4.91 4.26 -16.75
N PRO A 157 -4.23 5.25 -17.38
CA PRO A 157 -3.38 5.01 -18.55
C PRO A 157 -1.98 4.57 -18.13
N SER A 158 -1.73 4.41 -16.83
CA SER A 158 -0.42 4.08 -16.26
C SER A 158 0.64 5.18 -16.43
N GLY A 159 0.27 6.47 -16.41
CA GLY A 159 1.20 7.56 -16.74
C GLY A 159 2.44 7.62 -15.84
N ASP A 160 3.62 7.47 -16.44
CA ASP A 160 4.93 7.63 -15.79
C ASP A 160 5.26 9.12 -15.62
N ASP A 161 4.83 9.95 -16.56
CA ASP A 161 4.80 11.41 -16.44
C ASP A 161 4.02 11.87 -15.21
N ALA A 162 2.85 11.27 -14.95
CA ALA A 162 2.07 11.53 -13.73
C ALA A 162 2.79 11.06 -12.46
N ALA A 163 3.43 9.88 -12.50
CA ALA A 163 4.18 9.35 -11.37
C ALA A 163 5.36 10.25 -10.98
N VAL A 164 6.13 10.69 -11.97
CA VAL A 164 7.25 11.62 -11.79
C VAL A 164 6.76 12.96 -11.23
N ALA A 165 5.75 13.58 -11.85
CA ALA A 165 5.25 14.87 -11.39
C ALA A 165 4.72 14.83 -9.94
N ILE A 166 4.00 13.77 -9.57
CA ILE A 166 3.55 13.54 -8.18
C ILE A 166 4.75 13.40 -7.23
N ALA A 167 5.73 12.58 -7.62
CA ALA A 167 6.89 12.30 -6.80
C ALA A 167 7.81 13.51 -6.62
N ASP A 168 8.01 14.32 -7.65
CA ASP A 168 8.80 15.55 -7.57
C ASP A 168 8.16 16.53 -6.60
N GLU A 169 6.85 16.75 -6.69
CA GLU A 169 6.17 17.71 -5.83
C GLU A 169 6.10 17.22 -4.38
N LEU A 170 5.67 15.97 -4.17
CA LEU A 170 5.52 15.41 -2.82
C LEU A 170 6.86 15.02 -2.20
N GLY A 171 7.89 14.77 -3.00
CA GLY A 171 9.26 14.48 -2.57
C GLY A 171 10.12 15.72 -2.36
N GLU A 172 9.52 16.91 -2.25
CA GLU A 172 10.24 18.17 -2.00
C GLU A 172 11.29 18.49 -3.09
N GLY A 173 10.94 18.17 -4.34
CA GLY A 173 11.81 18.30 -5.51
C GLY A 173 12.75 17.11 -5.74
N SER A 174 12.61 16.02 -4.98
CA SER A 174 13.46 14.83 -5.06
C SER A 174 12.63 13.55 -5.12
N GLN A 175 12.67 12.86 -6.27
CA GLN A 175 12.07 11.53 -6.41
C GLN A 175 12.69 10.52 -5.45
N GLU A 176 13.96 10.65 -5.12
CA GLU A 176 14.63 9.79 -4.12
C GLU A 176 13.95 9.91 -2.75
N THR A 177 13.61 11.13 -2.33
CA THR A 177 12.86 11.37 -1.08
C THR A 177 11.49 10.71 -1.13
N PHE A 178 10.81 10.75 -2.28
CA PHE A 178 9.55 10.05 -2.46
C PHE A 178 9.71 8.53 -2.40
N VAL A 179 10.73 7.97 -3.07
CA VAL A 179 11.06 6.53 -3.04
C VAL A 179 11.40 6.05 -1.62
N GLN A 180 12.11 6.86 -0.82
CA GLN A 180 12.35 6.56 0.60
C GLN A 180 11.03 6.45 1.37
N ARG A 181 10.04 7.31 1.08
CA ARG A 181 8.70 7.21 1.67
C ARG A 181 7.95 5.95 1.20
N MET A 182 8.07 5.58 -0.08
CA MET A 182 7.50 4.32 -0.59
C MET A 182 8.04 3.10 0.19
N ASN A 183 9.36 3.03 0.38
CA ASN A 183 9.99 1.95 1.17
C ASN A 183 9.62 2.00 2.66
N LEU A 184 9.44 3.19 3.24
CA LEU A 184 8.94 3.33 4.61
C LEU A 184 7.51 2.80 4.74
N PHE A 185 6.64 3.07 3.76
CA PHE A 185 5.29 2.52 3.71
C PHE A 185 5.31 1.00 3.56
N ALA A 186 6.17 0.46 2.68
CA ALA A 186 6.35 -0.99 2.55
C ALA A 186 6.71 -1.63 3.90
N TYR A 187 7.69 -1.07 4.61
CA TYR A 187 8.09 -1.55 5.93
C TYR A 187 6.94 -1.49 6.95
N ARG A 188 6.20 -0.37 7.00
CA ARG A 188 5.06 -0.17 7.93
C ARG A 188 3.90 -1.12 7.64
N LEU A 189 3.73 -1.54 6.40
CA LEU A 189 2.73 -2.51 5.97
C LEU A 189 3.25 -3.96 6.01
N HIS A 190 4.45 -4.18 6.55
CA HIS A 190 5.10 -5.50 6.63
C HIS A 190 5.31 -6.18 5.27
N LEU A 191 5.52 -5.39 4.22
CA LEU A 191 5.83 -5.85 2.85
C LEU A 191 7.35 -6.09 2.74
N PHE A 192 7.84 -7.08 3.47
CA PHE A 192 9.28 -7.27 3.69
C PHE A 192 10.04 -7.81 2.48
N GLN A 193 9.34 -8.30 1.45
CA GLN A 193 9.92 -8.77 0.19
C GLN A 193 9.65 -7.79 -0.96
N THR A 194 9.53 -6.50 -0.62
CA THR A 194 9.30 -5.42 -1.59
C THR A 194 10.34 -4.32 -1.43
N HIS A 195 10.93 -3.89 -2.55
CA HIS A 195 11.85 -2.76 -2.60
C HIS A 195 11.58 -1.87 -3.82
N TYR A 196 11.42 -0.57 -3.57
CA TYR A 196 11.22 0.43 -4.59
C TYR A 196 12.50 1.22 -4.83
N THR A 197 12.82 1.43 -6.10
CA THR A 197 13.94 2.28 -6.55
C THR A 197 13.49 3.43 -7.46
N ASN A 198 12.22 3.41 -7.88
CA ASN A 198 11.57 4.46 -8.66
C ASN A 198 10.07 4.46 -8.38
N VAL A 199 9.35 5.40 -8.99
CA VAL A 199 7.95 5.71 -8.67
C VAL A 199 6.94 5.17 -9.69
N ASP A 200 7.41 4.57 -10.77
CA ASP A 200 6.59 4.13 -11.89
C ASP A 200 6.76 2.65 -12.26
N GLY A 201 7.84 2.01 -11.80
CA GLY A 201 8.17 0.62 -12.09
C GLY A 201 8.83 0.38 -13.44
N LEU A 202 9.23 1.42 -14.17
CA LEU A 202 9.97 1.27 -15.42
C LEU A 202 11.33 0.63 -15.12
N THR A 203 11.67 -0.41 -15.88
CA THR A 203 12.94 -1.12 -15.76
C THR A 203 14.00 -0.39 -16.58
N LEU A 204 15.05 0.10 -15.92
CA LEU A 204 16.24 0.65 -16.57
C LEU A 204 17.43 -0.28 -16.30
N GLU A 205 18.32 -0.44 -17.29
CA GLU A 205 19.38 -1.47 -17.31
C GLU A 205 20.38 -1.39 -16.12
N ASP A 206 20.52 -0.22 -15.48
CA ASP A 206 21.57 0.05 -14.48
C ASP A 206 21.08 0.26 -13.03
N ASN A 207 19.82 -0.10 -12.71
CA ASN A 207 19.25 0.21 -11.40
C ASN A 207 19.45 -0.89 -10.34
N ALA A 208 19.52 -0.44 -9.07
CA ALA A 208 19.36 -1.27 -7.89
C ALA A 208 18.06 -2.13 -7.98
N PRO A 209 18.00 -3.30 -7.32
CA PRO A 209 16.94 -4.27 -7.55
C PRO A 209 15.56 -3.70 -7.18
N HIS A 210 14.69 -3.49 -8.17
CA HIS A 210 13.29 -3.08 -7.99
C HIS A 210 12.39 -4.31 -8.05
N TYR A 211 11.77 -4.70 -6.94
CA TYR A 211 11.03 -5.96 -6.86
C TYR A 211 9.91 -5.95 -5.83
N THR A 212 9.03 -6.93 -5.94
CA THR A 212 8.00 -7.31 -4.96
C THR A 212 7.77 -8.81 -5.02
N THR A 213 6.81 -9.31 -4.26
CA THR A 213 6.25 -10.67 -4.39
C THR A 213 4.76 -10.57 -4.66
N ALA A 214 4.15 -11.63 -5.19
CA ALA A 214 2.70 -11.62 -5.42
C ALA A 214 1.91 -11.51 -4.10
N ALA A 215 2.41 -12.10 -3.02
CA ALA A 215 1.84 -11.99 -1.68
C ALA A 215 1.91 -10.57 -1.12
N ASP A 216 3.08 -9.90 -1.17
CA ASP A 216 3.22 -8.52 -0.70
C ASP A 216 2.36 -7.55 -1.53
N LEU A 217 2.33 -7.74 -2.84
CA LEU A 217 1.55 -6.89 -3.72
C LEU A 217 0.04 -7.07 -3.50
N ALA A 218 -0.43 -8.28 -3.19
CA ALA A 218 -1.82 -8.54 -2.80
C ALA A 218 -2.19 -7.85 -1.47
N ARG A 219 -1.31 -7.90 -0.47
CA ARG A 219 -1.48 -7.20 0.83
C ARG A 219 -1.52 -5.68 0.64
N LEU A 220 -0.61 -5.13 -0.18
CA LEU A 220 -0.61 -3.72 -0.55
C LEU A 220 -1.94 -3.32 -1.19
N ALA A 221 -2.39 -4.13 -2.15
CA ALA A 221 -3.62 -3.86 -2.89
C ALA A 221 -4.86 -3.92 -1.98
N GLN A 222 -4.92 -4.86 -1.05
CA GLN A 222 -6.01 -4.93 -0.06
C GLN A 222 -6.05 -3.64 0.77
N TYR A 223 -4.90 -3.21 1.30
CA TYR A 223 -4.83 -1.97 2.06
C TYR A 223 -5.25 -0.76 1.20
N ALA A 224 -4.75 -0.67 -0.04
CA ALA A 224 -5.10 0.41 -0.95
C ALA A 224 -6.60 0.44 -1.28
N MET A 225 -7.22 -0.71 -1.51
CA MET A 225 -8.66 -0.82 -1.79
C MET A 225 -9.55 -0.45 -0.59
N SER A 226 -9.03 -0.47 0.64
CA SER A 226 -9.75 0.05 1.81
C SER A 226 -9.91 1.57 1.81
N ILE A 227 -9.16 2.28 0.96
CA ILE A 227 -9.20 3.74 0.82
C ILE A 227 -10.24 4.10 -0.27
N PRO A 228 -11.36 4.77 0.07
CA PRO A 228 -12.45 4.99 -0.88
C PRO A 228 -12.04 5.71 -2.17
N LEU A 229 -11.14 6.70 -2.07
CA LEU A 229 -10.66 7.41 -3.25
C LEU A 229 -9.86 6.50 -4.19
N PHE A 230 -8.99 5.64 -3.66
CA PHE A 230 -8.21 4.71 -4.48
C PHE A 230 -9.14 3.72 -5.19
N ALA A 231 -10.06 3.10 -4.43
CA ALA A 231 -11.05 2.17 -4.98
C ALA A 231 -11.90 2.82 -6.09
N GLN A 232 -12.35 4.06 -5.89
CA GLN A 232 -13.08 4.82 -6.90
C GLN A 232 -12.25 5.01 -8.18
N ILE A 233 -10.98 5.39 -8.06
CA ILE A 233 -10.12 5.66 -9.22
C ILE A 233 -9.90 4.38 -10.03
N VAL A 234 -9.49 3.28 -9.38
CA VAL A 234 -9.16 2.03 -10.10
C VAL A 234 -10.38 1.31 -10.69
N HIS A 235 -11.58 1.59 -10.16
CA HIS A 235 -12.84 1.14 -10.72
C HIS A 235 -13.35 2.03 -11.88
N THR A 236 -12.65 3.11 -12.24
CA THR A 236 -13.07 4.02 -13.31
C THR A 236 -12.53 3.57 -14.67
N PRO A 237 -13.38 3.18 -15.65
CA PRO A 237 -12.89 2.75 -16.97
C PRO A 237 -12.37 3.91 -17.83
N LYS A 238 -12.98 5.09 -17.67
CA LYS A 238 -12.66 6.31 -18.42
C LYS A 238 -12.84 7.53 -17.55
N TYR A 239 -11.87 8.43 -17.59
CA TYR A 239 -11.91 9.71 -16.90
C TYR A 239 -11.72 10.86 -17.88
N TYR A 240 -12.56 11.90 -17.78
CA TYR A 240 -12.45 13.13 -18.57
C TYR A 240 -12.20 14.31 -17.64
N LEU A 241 -11.03 14.94 -17.82
CA LEU A 241 -10.64 16.15 -17.13
C LEU A 241 -10.76 17.33 -18.12
N PRO A 242 -11.72 18.25 -17.96
CA PRO A 242 -11.84 19.41 -18.83
C PRO A 242 -10.65 20.36 -18.68
N ALA A 243 -10.34 21.12 -19.74
CA ALA A 243 -9.30 22.14 -19.69
C ALA A 243 -9.66 23.26 -18.69
N THR A 244 -8.63 23.83 -18.08
CA THR A 244 -8.75 25.02 -17.23
C THR A 244 -7.68 26.04 -17.63
N ALA A 245 -7.57 27.15 -16.90
CA ALA A 245 -6.47 28.09 -17.10
C ALA A 245 -5.10 27.51 -16.71
N SER A 246 -5.06 26.42 -15.94
CA SER A 246 -3.82 25.86 -15.39
C SER A 246 -3.36 24.57 -16.08
N HIS A 247 -4.20 23.94 -16.92
CA HIS A 247 -3.84 22.73 -17.67
C HIS A 247 -4.75 22.49 -18.88
N LEU A 248 -4.29 21.64 -19.81
CA LEU A 248 -5.09 21.18 -20.95
C LEU A 248 -6.22 20.21 -20.55
N ALA A 249 -7.10 19.89 -21.51
CA ALA A 249 -8.09 18.83 -21.32
C ALA A 249 -7.43 17.45 -21.51
N TYR A 250 -7.85 16.49 -20.71
CA TYR A 250 -7.35 15.12 -20.73
C TYR A 250 -8.49 14.11 -20.78
N THR A 251 -8.24 13.01 -21.48
CA THR A 251 -9.08 11.81 -21.44
C THR A 251 -8.18 10.62 -21.18
N TRP A 252 -8.43 9.93 -20.07
CA TRP A 252 -7.67 8.76 -19.67
C TRP A 252 -8.57 7.53 -19.68
N LEU A 253 -8.02 6.42 -20.19
CA LEU A 253 -8.67 5.13 -20.25
C LEU A 253 -7.87 4.16 -19.39
N THR A 254 -8.57 3.28 -18.67
CA THR A 254 -7.91 2.21 -17.92
C THR A 254 -7.17 1.27 -18.87
N THR A 255 -5.98 0.84 -18.48
CA THR A 255 -5.26 -0.25 -19.14
C THR A 255 -5.80 -1.63 -18.74
N ASN A 256 -6.68 -1.73 -17.73
CA ASN A 256 -7.29 -2.97 -17.30
C ASN A 256 -8.59 -3.25 -18.07
N ASN A 257 -8.49 -3.98 -19.18
CA ASN A 257 -9.63 -4.38 -20.01
C ASN A 257 -10.67 -5.23 -19.26
N LEU A 258 -10.27 -6.01 -18.26
CA LEU A 258 -11.15 -6.85 -17.45
C LEU A 258 -12.22 -6.07 -16.71
N LEU A 259 -12.01 -4.76 -16.48
CA LEU A 259 -13.01 -3.88 -15.90
C LEU A 259 -14.30 -3.80 -16.75
N THR A 260 -14.19 -4.11 -18.04
CA THR A 260 -15.33 -4.13 -18.99
C THR A 260 -15.69 -5.51 -19.50
N THR A 261 -14.81 -6.51 -19.33
CA THR A 261 -14.99 -7.85 -19.90
C THR A 261 -15.21 -8.95 -18.85
N TYR A 262 -14.94 -8.69 -17.56
CA TYR A 262 -15.21 -9.62 -16.48
C TYR A 262 -16.26 -9.03 -15.51
N ASP A 263 -17.39 -9.72 -15.38
CA ASP A 263 -18.47 -9.29 -14.50
C ASP A 263 -18.04 -9.29 -13.02
N GLY A 264 -18.31 -8.18 -12.33
CA GLY A 264 -17.90 -7.94 -10.95
C GLY A 264 -16.47 -7.42 -10.76
N MET A 265 -15.73 -7.11 -11.83
CA MET A 265 -14.36 -6.57 -11.71
C MET A 265 -14.36 -5.18 -11.05
N LEU A 266 -13.45 -4.99 -10.08
CA LEU A 266 -13.30 -3.76 -9.30
C LEU A 266 -12.02 -2.97 -9.64
N GLY A 267 -11.06 -3.58 -10.35
CA GLY A 267 -9.74 -2.99 -10.59
C GLY A 267 -8.66 -4.05 -10.81
N ILE A 268 -7.36 -3.80 -10.60
CA ILE A 268 -6.77 -2.61 -9.96
C ILE A 268 -5.73 -1.98 -10.89
N LYS A 269 -4.66 -2.69 -11.25
CA LYS A 269 -3.56 -2.08 -12.01
C LYS A 269 -2.76 -3.10 -12.81
N THR A 270 -2.60 -2.84 -14.11
CA THR A 270 -1.69 -3.59 -14.98
C THR A 270 -0.25 -3.09 -14.87
N GLY A 271 0.71 -3.93 -15.26
CA GLY A 271 2.09 -3.53 -15.51
C GLY A 271 2.73 -4.39 -16.60
N HIS A 272 3.62 -3.79 -17.39
CA HIS A 272 4.44 -4.52 -18.35
C HIS A 272 5.78 -3.83 -18.57
N THR A 273 6.85 -4.61 -18.50
CA THR A 273 8.16 -4.33 -19.10
C THR A 273 8.69 -5.65 -19.67
N TYR A 274 9.69 -5.62 -20.54
CA TYR A 274 10.30 -6.86 -21.05
C TYR A 274 10.81 -7.76 -19.92
N ALA A 275 11.36 -7.19 -18.84
CA ALA A 275 11.86 -7.94 -17.69
C ALA A 275 10.74 -8.45 -16.78
N ALA A 276 9.68 -7.67 -16.58
CA ALA A 276 8.58 -8.05 -15.70
C ALA A 276 7.60 -9.04 -16.35
N GLY A 277 7.54 -9.10 -17.68
CA GLY A 277 6.44 -9.74 -18.40
C GLY A 277 5.13 -8.99 -18.15
N TYR A 278 3.99 -9.66 -18.33
CA TYR A 278 2.68 -9.05 -18.11
C TYR A 278 2.21 -9.30 -16.67
N CYS A 279 2.07 -8.22 -15.91
CA CYS A 279 1.62 -8.23 -14.52
C CYS A 279 0.23 -7.61 -14.38
N LEU A 280 -0.54 -8.08 -13.40
CA LEU A 280 -1.83 -7.48 -13.03
C LEU A 280 -2.14 -7.74 -11.56
N VAL A 281 -2.48 -6.67 -10.86
CA VAL A 281 -3.18 -6.73 -9.58
C VAL A 281 -4.66 -6.53 -9.85
N PHE A 282 -5.50 -7.44 -9.38
CA PHE A 282 -6.93 -7.47 -9.67
C PHE A 282 -7.76 -7.65 -8.42
N ALA A 283 -8.98 -7.12 -8.43
CA ALA A 283 -9.99 -7.37 -7.42
C ALA A 283 -11.35 -7.52 -8.10
N ALA A 284 -12.20 -8.40 -7.58
CA ALA A 284 -13.56 -8.57 -8.07
C ALA A 284 -14.52 -8.89 -6.93
N GLU A 285 -15.81 -8.63 -7.15
CA GLU A 285 -16.90 -8.93 -6.23
C GLU A 285 -17.93 -9.85 -6.89
N ARG A 286 -18.40 -10.85 -6.16
CA ARG A 286 -19.64 -11.57 -6.48
C ARG A 286 -20.41 -11.85 -5.20
N ASN A 287 -21.72 -11.59 -5.21
CA ASN A 287 -22.60 -11.83 -4.06
C ASN A 287 -22.06 -11.22 -2.75
N LYS A 288 -21.47 -10.02 -2.79
CA LYS A 288 -20.84 -9.32 -1.65
C LYS A 288 -19.59 -9.98 -1.07
N HIS A 289 -19.01 -10.96 -1.77
CA HIS A 289 -17.70 -11.50 -1.46
C HIS A 289 -16.65 -10.89 -2.36
N HIS A 290 -15.53 -10.47 -1.77
CA HIS A 290 -14.46 -9.80 -2.48
C HIS A 290 -13.24 -10.71 -2.58
N LEU A 291 -12.75 -10.89 -3.80
CA LEU A 291 -11.48 -11.56 -4.04
C LEU A 291 -10.48 -10.54 -4.56
N ILE A 292 -9.24 -10.68 -4.12
CA ILE A 292 -8.11 -9.87 -4.58
C ILE A 292 -6.94 -10.78 -4.89
N GLY A 293 -6.22 -10.49 -5.97
CA GLY A 293 -5.12 -11.33 -6.41
C GLY A 293 -4.13 -10.62 -7.29
N VAL A 294 -3.07 -11.36 -7.60
CA VAL A 294 -1.92 -10.88 -8.35
C VAL A 294 -1.46 -11.94 -9.35
N ILE A 295 -1.13 -11.50 -10.55
CA ILE A 295 -0.37 -12.25 -11.56
C ILE A 295 0.94 -11.49 -11.80
N LEU A 296 2.08 -12.17 -11.71
CA LEU A 296 3.39 -11.63 -12.07
C LEU A 296 4.04 -12.47 -13.18
N ASN A 297 4.62 -11.79 -14.17
CA ASN A 297 5.35 -12.43 -15.26
C ASN A 297 4.53 -13.45 -16.06
N SER A 298 3.35 -13.05 -16.52
CA SER A 298 2.61 -13.79 -17.55
C SER A 298 3.22 -13.57 -18.93
N PRO A 299 3.19 -14.56 -19.84
CA PRO A 299 3.82 -14.45 -21.17
C PRO A 299 3.10 -13.51 -22.14
N SER A 300 1.82 -13.23 -21.92
CA SER A 300 1.05 -12.28 -22.75
C SER A 300 -0.11 -11.67 -21.97
N GLU A 301 -0.59 -10.52 -22.44
CA GLU A 301 -1.81 -9.88 -21.93
C GLU A 301 -3.03 -10.81 -21.98
N VAL A 302 -3.26 -11.49 -23.11
CA VAL A 302 -4.38 -12.43 -23.26
C VAL A 302 -4.29 -13.58 -22.27
N GLN A 303 -3.09 -14.15 -22.08
CA GLN A 303 -2.89 -15.25 -21.14
C GLN A 303 -3.08 -14.79 -19.69
N ARG A 304 -2.54 -13.63 -19.33
CA ARG A 304 -2.73 -13.00 -18.01
C ARG A 304 -4.22 -12.84 -17.69
N ASP A 305 -5.00 -12.31 -18.63
CA ASP A 305 -6.43 -12.07 -18.43
C ASP A 305 -7.22 -13.38 -18.30
N HIS A 306 -6.85 -14.39 -19.09
CA HIS A 306 -7.40 -15.74 -18.97
C HIS A 306 -7.10 -16.35 -17.60
N ASP A 307 -5.86 -16.23 -17.10
CA ASP A 307 -5.45 -16.75 -15.80
C ASP A 307 -6.20 -16.04 -14.66
N VAL A 308 -6.35 -14.71 -14.72
CA VAL A 308 -7.17 -13.95 -13.76
C VAL A 308 -8.62 -14.44 -13.75
N ALA A 309 -9.24 -14.57 -14.92
CA ALA A 309 -10.62 -15.06 -15.01
C ALA A 309 -10.77 -16.48 -14.44
N LYS A 310 -9.79 -17.36 -14.68
CA LYS A 310 -9.74 -18.72 -14.16
C LYS A 310 -9.63 -18.74 -12.63
N MET A 311 -8.71 -17.95 -12.07
CA MET A 311 -8.51 -17.83 -10.62
C MET A 311 -9.76 -17.28 -9.93
N LEU A 312 -10.34 -16.20 -10.44
CA LEU A 312 -11.55 -15.60 -9.87
C LEU A 312 -12.75 -16.54 -9.95
N ASN A 313 -12.98 -17.18 -11.10
CA ASN A 313 -14.09 -18.14 -11.24
C ASN A 313 -13.93 -19.33 -10.28
N TRP A 314 -12.71 -19.82 -10.10
CA TRP A 314 -12.42 -20.86 -9.12
C TRP A 314 -12.66 -20.36 -7.68
N GLY A 315 -12.11 -19.21 -7.30
CA GLY A 315 -12.27 -18.65 -5.96
C GLY A 315 -13.74 -18.41 -5.58
N PHE A 316 -14.53 -17.85 -6.51
CA PHE A 316 -15.97 -17.64 -6.30
C PHE A 316 -16.80 -18.93 -6.29
N SER A 317 -16.23 -20.07 -6.73
CA SER A 317 -16.88 -21.38 -6.65
C SER A 317 -16.64 -22.09 -5.31
N LEU A 318 -15.71 -21.58 -4.49
CA LEU A 318 -15.39 -22.18 -3.20
C LEU A 318 -16.56 -22.07 -2.22
N PRO A 319 -16.81 -23.10 -1.39
CA PRO A 319 -17.84 -23.05 -0.37
C PRO A 319 -17.42 -22.15 0.80
N LEU A 320 -18.37 -21.38 1.31
CA LEU A 320 -18.25 -20.72 2.61
C LEU A 320 -18.54 -21.73 3.71
N LEU A 321 -17.54 -22.05 4.51
CA LEU A 321 -17.65 -22.96 5.65
C LEU A 321 -17.23 -22.23 6.94
N PRO A 322 -17.71 -22.66 8.12
CA PRO A 322 -17.21 -22.12 9.39
C PRO A 322 -15.69 -22.25 9.44
N SER A 323 -14.98 -21.21 9.88
CA SER A 323 -13.53 -21.34 10.07
C SER A 323 -13.27 -22.42 11.11
N SER A 324 -12.46 -23.43 10.76
CA SER A 324 -12.03 -24.44 11.72
C SER A 324 -11.21 -23.76 12.83
N SER A 325 -11.75 -23.78 14.04
CA SER A 325 -11.11 -23.29 15.28
C SER A 325 -9.87 -24.09 15.64
#